data_AF-A0A8T0FAF1-F1
#
_entry.id   AF-A0A8T0FAF1-F1
#
_cell.length_a   1.000
_cell.length_b   1.000
_cell.length_c   1.000
_cell.angle_alpha   90.00
_cell.angle_beta   90.00
_cell.angle_gamma   90.00
#
_symmetry.space_group_name_H-M   'P 1'
#
loop_
_entity.id
_entity.type
_entity.pdbx_description
1 polymer ?
#
loop_
_entity_poly.entity_id
_entity_poly.type
_entity_poly.pdbx_seq_one_letter_code
_entity_poly.pdbx_strand_id
1 'polypeptide(L)' 'MFAETAAKVQEVRDVTRIERIGAHSHIRGLGLDDTLDPRAVSQGMVGQVAARRWAWDYLEILKKEK' A
#
# COMPACT_ATOMS: atom_id res chain seq x y z
N MET A 1 -20.60 -3.17 -42.55
CA MET A 1 -20.48 -2.60 -41.20
C MET A 1 -19.43 -3.42 -40.48
N PHE A 2 -18.19 -2.94 -40.41
CA PHE A 2 -17.11 -3.61 -39.69
C PHE A 2 -16.75 -2.73 -38.51
N ALA A 3 -17.04 -3.22 -37.31
CA ALA A 3 -16.72 -2.53 -36.06
C ALA A 3 -15.21 -2.69 -35.81
N GLU A 4 -14.50 -1.57 -35.91
CA GLU A 4 -13.08 -1.47 -35.61
C GLU A 4 -12.91 -1.60 -34.09
N THR A 5 -12.45 -2.77 -33.63
CA THR A 5 -12.00 -2.99 -32.26
C THR A 5 -10.74 -2.15 -32.04
N ALA A 6 -10.93 -0.91 -31.59
CA ALA A 6 -9.85 -0.06 -31.11
C ALA A 6 -9.21 -0.71 -29.89
N ALA A 7 -8.09 -1.40 -30.11
CA ALA A 7 -7.24 -1.89 -29.03
C ALA A 7 -6.83 -0.69 -28.17
N LYS A 8 -7.35 -0.63 -26.94
CA LYS A 8 -6.86 0.30 -25.92
C LYS A 8 -5.41 -0.06 -25.63
N VAL A 9 -4.49 0.64 -26.27
CA VAL A 9 -3.07 0.58 -25.93
C VAL A 9 -2.96 1.07 -24.48
N GLN A 10 -2.66 0.16 -23.56
CA GLN A 10 -2.29 0.54 -22.19
C GLN A 10 -0.93 1.23 -22.29
N GLU A 11 -0.93 2.55 -22.10
CA GLU A 11 0.28 3.33 -21.91
C GLU A 11 0.90 2.91 -20.57
N VAL A 12 1.80 1.93 -20.61
CA VAL A 12 2.61 1.53 -19.45
C VAL A 12 3.58 2.67 -19.20
N ARG A 13 3.15 3.65 -18.40
CA ARG A 13 4.06 4.62 -17.82
C ARG A 13 4.83 3.88 -16.76
N ASP A 14 6.06 3.48 -17.08
CA ASP A 14 7.06 3.19 -16.06
C ASP A 14 7.21 4.48 -15.25
N VAL A 15 6.49 4.52 -14.12
CA VAL A 15 6.62 5.59 -13.14
C VAL A 15 8.03 5.44 -12.58
N THR A 16 8.98 6.12 -13.21
CA THR A 16 10.33 6.34 -12.70
C THR A 16 10.19 6.62 -11.23
N ARG A 17 10.71 5.68 -10.44
CA ARG A 17 10.59 5.54 -8.99
C ARG A 17 10.52 6.91 -8.32
N ILE A 18 9.31 7.40 -8.00
CA ILE A 18 9.13 8.69 -7.35
C ILE A 18 9.76 8.57 -5.96
N GLU A 19 10.88 9.25 -5.75
CA GLU A 19 11.47 9.35 -4.44
C GLU A 19 10.54 10.16 -3.54
N ARG A 20 10.13 9.56 -2.41
CA ARG A 20 9.28 10.24 -1.42
C ARG A 20 10.16 11.23 -0.67
N ILE A 21 10.02 12.51 -0.99
CA ILE A 21 10.61 13.62 -0.22
C ILE A 21 9.45 14.27 0.55
N GLY A 22 9.48 14.20 1.89
CA GLY A 22 8.42 14.73 2.76
C GLY A 22 8.40 14.10 4.16
N ALA A 23 7.52 14.57 5.04
CA ALA A 23 7.46 14.13 6.45
C ALA A 23 7.27 12.61 6.61
N HIS A 24 6.61 11.96 5.65
CA HIS A 24 6.36 10.51 5.66
C HIS A 24 7.30 9.73 4.73
N SER A 25 8.44 10.31 4.35
CA SER A 25 9.44 9.67 3.46
C SER A 25 10.01 8.36 4.01
N HIS A 26 10.06 8.23 5.33
CA HIS A 26 10.61 7.09 6.05
C HIS A 26 9.59 5.96 6.28
N ILE A 27 8.29 6.20 6.06
CA ILE A 27 7.23 5.20 6.24
C ILE A 27 7.17 4.27 5.03
N ARG A 28 7.38 2.97 5.26
CA ARG A 28 7.42 1.93 4.21
C ARG A 28 6.30 0.89 4.35
N GLY A 29 5.61 0.86 5.48
CA GLY A 29 4.49 -0.06 5.74
C GLY A 29 4.04 -0.01 7.19
N LEU A 30 3.05 -0.83 7.54
CA LEU A 30 2.51 -0.90 8.91
C LEU A 30 3.44 -1.58 9.92
N GLY A 31 4.46 -2.31 9.44
CA GLY A 31 5.50 -2.91 10.30
C GLY A 31 4.99 -4.04 11.21
N LEU A 32 4.11 -4.89 10.67
CA LEU A 32 3.60 -6.09 11.33
C LEU A 32 4.61 -7.24 11.22
N ASP A 33 4.57 -8.18 12.15
CA ASP A 33 5.28 -9.46 12.09
C ASP A 33 4.39 -10.60 11.55
N ASP A 34 4.90 -11.82 11.62
CA ASP A 34 4.23 -13.02 11.11
C ASP A 34 2.97 -13.38 11.91
N THR A 35 2.82 -12.85 13.13
CA THR A 35 1.61 -13.02 13.95
C THR A 35 0.59 -11.90 13.73
N LEU A 36 0.85 -11.01 12.75
CA LEU A 36 0.03 -9.84 12.43
C LEU A 36 0.00 -8.80 13.56
N ASP A 37 1.06 -8.75 14.37
CA ASP A 37 1.21 -7.78 15.44
C ASP A 37 2.23 -6.68 15.08
N PRO A 38 1.92 -5.40 15.33
CA PRO A 38 2.87 -4.33 15.05
C PRO A 38 4.05 -4.36 16.03
N ARG A 39 5.27 -4.39 15.50
CA ARG A 39 6.48 -4.24 16.33
C ARG A 39 6.59 -2.81 16.85
N ALA A 40 7.20 -2.64 18.03
CA ALA A 40 7.39 -1.33 18.68
C ALA A 40 8.02 -0.28 17.74
N VAL A 41 9.00 -0.69 16.93
CA VAL A 41 9.59 0.11 15.85
C VAL A 41 9.74 -0.76 14.61
N SER A 42 9.12 -0.39 13.49
CA SER A 42 9.25 -1.13 12.22
C SER A 42 8.72 -0.34 11.04
N GLN A 43 9.34 -0.50 9.86
CA GLN A 43 8.92 0.10 8.58
C GLN A 43 8.72 1.62 8.65
N GLY A 44 9.51 2.31 9.49
CA GLY A 44 9.42 3.76 9.73
C GLY A 44 8.39 4.16 10.77
N MET A 45 7.55 3.26 11.26
CA MET A 45 6.60 3.54 12.34
C MET A 45 7.22 3.28 13.72
N VAL A 46 6.85 4.11 14.70
CA VAL A 46 7.25 4.00 16.11
C VAL A 46 5.99 4.06 16.97
N GLY A 47 5.78 3.06 17.82
CA GLY A 47 4.62 2.97 18.72
C GLY A 47 3.30 2.80 17.97
N GLN A 48 2.24 3.44 18.50
CA GLN A 48 0.88 3.41 17.95
C GLN A 48 0.37 2.00 17.62
N VAL A 49 0.65 1.04 18.51
CA VAL A 49 0.41 -0.40 18.27
C VAL A 49 -1.07 -0.69 18.00
N ALA A 50 -1.97 -0.16 18.83
CA ALA A 50 -3.41 -0.38 18.65
C ALA A 50 -3.93 0.16 17.31
N ALA A 51 -3.52 1.37 16.93
CA ALA A 51 -3.94 1.98 15.66
C ALA A 51 -3.37 1.23 14.44
N ARG A 52 -2.12 0.76 14.53
CA ARG A 52 -1.47 -0.01 13.46
C ARG A 52 -2.12 -1.39 13.28
N ARG A 53 -2.53 -2.03 14.38
CA ARG A 53 -3.29 -3.29 14.33
C ARG A 53 -4.66 -3.08 13.69
N TRP A 54 -5.39 -2.06 14.14
CA TRP A 54 -6.70 -1.74 13.58
C TRP A 54 -6.63 -1.39 12.08
N ALA A 55 -5.60 -0.65 11.66
CA ALA A 55 -5.38 -0.32 10.25
C ALA A 55 -5.15 -1.60 9.41
N TRP A 56 -4.47 -2.60 9.95
CA TRP A 56 -4.32 -3.89 9.28
C TRP A 56 -5.66 -4.62 9.14
N ASP A 57 -6.42 -4.73 10.22
CA ASP A 57 -7.72 -5.40 10.20
C ASP A 57 -8.68 -4.74 9.19
N TYR A 58 -8.66 -3.41 9.09
CA TYR A 58 -9.44 -2.68 8.09
C TYR A 58 -8.96 -2.93 6.66
N LEU A 59 -7.66 -3.01 6.42
CA LEU A 59 -7.12 -3.38 5.10
C LEU A 59 -7.58 -4.78 4.66
N GLU A 60 -7.68 -5.73 5.58
CA GLU A 60 -8.19 -7.07 5.28
C GLU A 60 -9.67 -7.07 4.90
N ILE A 61 -10.48 -6.21 5.52
CA ILE A 61 -11.87 -6.00 5.11
C ILE A 61 -11.92 -5.48 3.66
N LEU A 62 -11.15 -4.44 3.36
CA LEU A 62 -11.10 -3.84 2.01
C LEU A 62 -10.62 -4.81 0.92
N LYS A 63 -9.66 -5.69 1.24
CA LYS A 63 -9.18 -6.69 0.28
C LYS A 63 -10.23 -7.73 -0.08
N LYS A 64 -11.12 -8.07 0.86
CA LYS A 64 -12.20 -9.05 0.63
C LYS A 64 -13.36 -8.48 -0.20
N GLU A 65 -13.51 -7.16 -0.24
CA GLU A 65 -14.55 -6.49 -1.03
C GLU A 65 -14.20 -6.36 -2.52
N LYS A 66 -12.96 -6.63 -2.92
CA LYS A 66 -12.53 -6.71 -4.32
C LYS A 66 -12.64 -8.13 -4.85
#